data_AF-A0A9P7KNV4-F1
#
_entry.id   AF-A0A9P7KNV4-F1
#
_cell.length_a   1.000
_cell.length_b   1.000
_cell.length_c   1.000
_cell.angle_alpha   90.00
_cell.angle_beta   90.00
_cell.angle_gamma   90.00
#
_symmetry.space_group_name_H-M   'P 1'
#
loop_
_entity.id
_entity.type
_entity.pdbx_description
1 polymer ?
#
loop_
_entity_poly.entity_id
_entity_poly.type
_entity_poly.pdbx_seq_one_letter_code
_entity_poly.pdbx_strand_id
1 'polypeptide(L)'
;MQFSTSFLVAALFGTAFALPQAAATDCPQTSAIPACGAPCISSAAAAVGCSDIACQCASSDAVQASALNCVVGNCGIATAIQVRDAAAAVCTACA
;
A
#
# COMPACT_ATOMS: atom_id res chain seq x y z
N MET A 1 -23.76 30.53 2.11
CA MET A 1 -25.05 30.40 2.80
C MET A 1 -25.52 28.95 2.68
N GLN A 2 -26.11 28.44 3.75
CA GLN A 2 -26.97 27.25 3.83
C GLN A 2 -26.32 25.84 3.88
N PHE A 3 -26.00 25.45 5.11
CA PHE A 3 -26.29 24.12 5.66
C PHE A 3 -27.82 23.88 5.70
N SER A 4 -28.26 22.62 5.57
CA SER A 4 -29.62 22.04 5.84
C SER A 4 -30.19 21.38 4.58
N THR A 5 -30.62 20.12 4.53
CA THR A 5 -31.06 19.19 5.59
C THR A 5 -31.28 17.81 4.96
N SER A 6 -30.88 16.75 5.67
CA SER A 6 -31.59 15.47 5.89
C SER A 6 -32.03 14.65 4.65
N PHE A 7 -31.61 13.40 4.49
CA PHE A 7 -32.01 12.29 5.36
C PHE A 7 -30.93 11.21 5.50
N LEU A 8 -30.77 10.79 6.75
CA LEU A 8 -30.02 9.65 7.23
C LEU A 8 -30.58 8.32 6.70
N VAL A 9 -29.69 7.48 6.16
CA VAL A 9 -29.69 6.04 6.47
C VAL A 9 -28.35 5.75 7.12
N ALA A 10 -28.42 5.56 8.44
CA ALA A 10 -27.39 4.96 9.24
C ALA A 10 -27.32 3.46 8.94
N ALA A 11 -26.11 2.93 8.75
CA ALA A 11 -25.65 1.74 9.48
C ALA A 11 -24.23 1.34 9.03
N LEU A 12 -23.26 1.47 9.96
CA LEU A 12 -22.23 0.46 10.27
C LEU A 12 -21.40 0.02 9.04
N PHE A 13 -20.22 0.57 8.75
CA PHE A 13 -18.98 0.37 9.50
C PHE A 13 -18.08 1.60 9.33
N GLY A 14 -17.87 2.30 10.42
CA GLY A 14 -16.87 3.34 10.53
C GLY A 14 -16.44 3.46 11.98
N THR A 15 -16.40 2.33 12.71
CA THR A 15 -15.36 2.24 13.72
C THR A 15 -14.10 2.62 12.98
N ALA A 16 -13.44 3.67 13.43
CA ALA A 16 -12.00 3.70 13.39
C ALA A 16 -11.55 2.41 14.11
N PHE A 17 -11.61 1.28 13.40
CA PHE A 17 -10.42 0.49 13.35
C PHE A 17 -9.41 1.48 12.74
N ALA A 18 -8.70 2.17 13.63
CA ALA A 18 -7.29 1.94 13.66
C ALA A 18 -7.10 0.41 13.61
N LEU A 19 -7.31 -0.17 12.42
CA LEU A 19 -6.37 -1.14 11.93
C LEU A 19 -5.05 -0.42 12.22
N PRO A 20 -4.05 -1.07 12.78
CA PRO A 20 -2.75 -0.74 12.28
C PRO A 20 -2.92 -0.87 10.74
N GLN A 21 -3.24 0.22 10.03
CA GLN A 21 -2.44 0.71 8.92
C GLN A 21 -1.08 0.31 9.38
N ALA A 22 -0.63 -0.89 8.97
CA ALA A 22 0.55 -1.53 9.51
C ALA A 22 1.57 -0.42 9.41
N ALA A 23 1.83 0.20 10.56
CA ALA A 23 2.52 1.46 10.60
C ALA A 23 3.88 0.93 10.25
N ALA A 24 4.24 1.07 8.97
CA ALA A 24 5.41 0.48 8.35
C ALA A 24 6.50 0.69 9.37
N THR A 25 6.83 -0.37 10.13
CA THR A 25 7.45 -0.26 11.46
C THR A 25 8.59 0.71 11.36
N ASP A 26 8.36 1.97 11.79
CA ASP A 26 9.08 3.17 11.35
C ASP A 26 10.16 2.89 10.30
N CYS A 27 9.75 2.50 9.08
CA CYS A 27 10.68 2.04 8.07
C CYS A 27 10.94 3.19 7.10
N PRO A 28 11.97 4.02 7.34
CA PRO A 28 12.22 5.23 6.55
C PRO A 28 12.48 4.90 5.07
N GLN A 29 12.83 3.65 4.75
CA GLN A 29 13.04 3.19 3.38
C GLN A 29 11.73 3.17 2.57
N THR A 30 10.56 3.11 3.20
CA THR A 30 9.26 3.21 2.51
C THR A 30 9.08 4.58 1.85
N SER A 31 9.71 5.63 2.37
CA SER A 31 9.73 6.96 1.74
C SER A 31 10.58 7.03 0.46
N ALA A 32 11.45 6.04 0.22
CA ALA A 32 12.16 5.92 -1.05
C ALA A 32 11.28 5.37 -2.18
N ILE A 33 10.12 4.80 -1.84
CA ILE A 33 9.18 4.27 -2.82
C ILE A 33 8.49 5.47 -3.51
N PRO A 34 8.50 5.52 -4.86
CA PRO A 34 7.78 6.52 -5.62
C PRO A 34 6.29 6.60 -5.23
N ALA A 35 5.77 7.81 -5.03
CA ALA A 35 4.38 8.03 -4.63
C ALA A 35 3.35 7.45 -5.62
N CYS A 36 3.72 7.32 -6.91
CA CYS A 36 2.88 6.68 -7.92
C CYS A 36 2.72 5.16 -7.70
N GLY A 37 3.66 4.51 -7.02
CA GLY A 37 3.71 3.07 -6.78
C GLY A 37 3.24 2.66 -5.39
N ALA A 38 3.33 3.54 -4.40
CA ALA A 38 2.84 3.31 -3.04
C ALA A 38 1.37 2.80 -2.97
N PRO A 39 0.38 3.41 -3.67
CA PRO A 39 -1.00 2.90 -3.63
C PRO A 39 -1.15 1.53 -4.32
N CYS A 40 -0.31 1.24 -5.32
CA CYS A 40 -0.30 -0.04 -6.01
C CYS A 40 0.27 -1.16 -5.13
N ILE A 41 1.36 -0.90 -4.39
CA ILE A 41 1.91 -1.87 -3.43
C ILE A 41 0.91 -2.13 -2.31
N SER A 42 0.28 -1.08 -1.77
CA SER A 42 -0.75 -1.25 -0.73
C SER A 42 -1.93 -2.09 -1.21
N SER A 43 -2.44 -1.86 -2.43
CA SER A 43 -3.49 -2.71 -3.02
C SER A 43 -3.03 -4.13 -3.29
N ALA A 44 -1.79 -4.32 -3.77
CA ALA A 44 -1.23 -5.64 -4.03
C ALA A 44 -1.02 -6.44 -2.75
N ALA A 45 -0.51 -5.79 -1.70
CA ALA A 45 -0.36 -6.38 -0.37
C ALA A 45 -1.72 -6.83 0.17
N ALA A 46 -2.76 -5.98 0.05
CA ALA A 46 -4.12 -6.33 0.40
C ALA A 46 -4.69 -7.50 -0.43
N ALA A 47 -4.38 -7.56 -1.73
CA ALA A 47 -4.79 -8.66 -2.60
C ALA A 47 -4.14 -10.01 -2.24
N VAL A 48 -2.91 -9.97 -1.72
CA VAL A 48 -2.20 -11.15 -1.19
C VAL A 48 -2.64 -11.47 0.24
N GLY A 49 -3.36 -10.57 0.91
CA GLY A 49 -3.79 -10.72 2.30
C GLY A 49 -2.69 -10.37 3.32
N CYS A 50 -1.64 -9.69 2.89
CA CYS A 50 -0.56 -9.21 3.75
C CYS A 50 -0.79 -7.74 4.13
N SER A 51 -0.89 -7.49 5.44
CA SER A 51 -0.91 -6.12 5.96
C SER A 51 0.48 -5.66 6.41
N ASP A 52 1.31 -6.56 6.95
CA ASP A 52 2.62 -6.23 7.52
C ASP A 52 3.77 -6.33 6.51
N ILE A 53 4.84 -5.54 6.73
CA ILE A 53 6.05 -5.56 5.91
C ILE A 53 6.68 -6.95 5.88
N ALA A 54 6.78 -7.64 7.02
CA ALA A 54 7.34 -8.99 7.06
C ALA A 54 6.55 -9.98 6.16
N CYS A 55 5.22 -9.87 6.12
CA CYS A 55 4.38 -10.69 5.24
C CYS A 55 4.54 -10.30 3.77
N GLN A 56 4.54 -8.99 3.49
CA GLN A 56 4.76 -8.47 2.14
C GLN A 56 6.12 -8.90 1.59
N CYS A 57 7.14 -8.97 2.45
CA CYS A 57 8.49 -9.38 2.10
C CYS A 57 8.64 -10.90 1.97
N ALA A 58 7.97 -11.68 2.83
CA ALA A 58 7.86 -13.13 2.66
C ALA A 58 7.14 -13.52 1.36
N SER A 59 6.17 -12.70 0.93
CA SER A 59 5.39 -12.90 -0.31
C SER A 59 5.77 -11.88 -1.39
N SER A 60 7.03 -11.44 -1.41
CA SER A 60 7.54 -10.40 -2.30
C SER A 60 7.18 -10.65 -3.76
N ASP A 61 7.35 -11.88 -4.24
CA ASP A 61 7.04 -12.25 -5.64
C ASP A 61 5.55 -12.07 -5.97
N ALA A 62 4.65 -12.49 -5.06
CA ALA A 62 3.21 -12.36 -5.26
C ALA A 62 2.75 -10.91 -5.22
N VAL A 63 3.29 -10.12 -4.27
CA VAL A 63 2.99 -8.68 -4.16
C VAL A 63 3.54 -7.94 -5.38
N GLN A 64 4.76 -8.24 -5.84
CA GLN A 64 5.33 -7.64 -7.05
C GLN A 64 4.52 -8.00 -8.29
N ALA A 65 4.15 -9.27 -8.47
CA ALA A 65 3.31 -9.70 -9.60
C ALA A 65 1.96 -8.96 -9.61
N SER A 66 1.33 -8.79 -8.45
CA SER A 66 0.07 -8.06 -8.33
C SER A 66 0.23 -6.55 -8.46
N ALA A 67 1.35 -5.97 -8.02
CA ALA A 67 1.62 -4.53 -8.10
C ALA A 67 2.09 -4.11 -9.50
N LEU A 68 2.80 -4.98 -10.23
CA LEU A 68 3.47 -4.68 -11.50
C LEU A 68 2.52 -4.03 -12.52
N ASN A 69 1.32 -4.58 -12.71
CA ASN A 69 0.38 -4.04 -13.69
C ASN A 69 -0.10 -2.61 -13.31
N CYS A 70 -0.38 -2.39 -12.03
CA CYS A 70 -0.76 -1.09 -11.50
C CYS A 70 0.38 -0.08 -11.58
N VAL A 71 1.59 -0.46 -11.15
CA VAL A 71 2.76 0.42 -11.16
C VAL A 71 3.18 0.75 -12.59
N VAL A 72 3.13 -0.19 -13.52
CA VAL A 72 3.41 0.08 -14.94
C VAL A 72 2.38 1.04 -15.53
N GLY A 73 1.09 0.87 -15.20
CA GLY A 73 0.02 1.76 -15.67
C GLY A 73 0.10 3.18 -15.11
N ASN A 74 0.47 3.33 -13.83
CA ASN A 74 0.53 4.64 -13.15
C ASN A 74 1.89 5.34 -13.25
N CYS A 75 2.99 4.59 -13.17
CA CYS A 75 4.36 5.12 -13.08
C CYS A 75 5.19 4.89 -14.34
N GLY A 76 4.80 3.95 -15.20
CA GLY A 76 5.61 3.46 -16.32
C GLY A 76 6.62 2.36 -15.92
N ILE A 77 7.08 1.60 -16.91
CA ILE A 77 8.00 0.46 -16.73
C ILE A 77 9.32 0.84 -16.05
N ALA A 78 9.92 1.98 -16.43
CA ALA A 78 11.19 2.40 -15.87
C ALA A 78 11.10 2.64 -14.35
N THR A 79 10.05 3.36 -13.93
CA THR A 79 9.77 3.61 -12.51
C THR A 79 9.34 2.35 -11.77
N ALA A 80 8.67 1.40 -12.44
CA ALA A 80 8.29 0.13 -11.84
C ALA A 80 9.51 -0.67 -11.35
N ILE A 81 10.62 -0.62 -12.08
CA ILE A 81 11.88 -1.23 -11.65
C ILE A 81 12.42 -0.53 -10.40
N GLN A 82 12.37 0.81 -10.35
CA GLN A 82 12.80 1.58 -9.17
C GLN A 82 11.95 1.27 -7.94
N VAL A 83 10.62 1.17 -8.11
CA VAL A 83 9.67 0.78 -7.05
C VAL A 83 10.00 -0.60 -6.51
N ARG A 84 10.29 -1.56 -7.40
CA ARG A 84 10.68 -2.93 -7.02
C ARG A 84 11.97 -2.95 -6.21
N ASP A 85 13.02 -2.29 -6.70
CA ASP A 85 14.32 -2.26 -6.01
C ASP A 85 14.21 -1.54 -4.65
N ALA A 86 13.43 -0.46 -4.56
CA ALA A 86 13.13 0.21 -3.29
C ALA A 86 12.36 -0.71 -2.33
N ALA A 87 11.36 -1.45 -2.81
CA ALA A 87 10.61 -2.41 -1.99
C ALA A 87 11.50 -3.57 -1.50
N ALA A 88 12.41 -4.08 -2.33
CA ALA A 88 13.38 -5.10 -1.93
C ALA A 88 14.37 -4.57 -0.87
N ALA A 89 14.80 -3.31 -0.98
CA ALA A 89 15.63 -2.65 0.02
C ALA A 89 14.87 -2.46 1.34
N VAL A 90 13.59 -2.07 1.29
CA VAL A 90 12.69 -2.01 2.46
C VAL A 90 12.61 -3.38 3.13
N CYS A 91 12.42 -4.44 2.36
CA CYS A 91 12.39 -5.80 2.90
C CYS A 91 13.71 -6.22 3.56
N THR A 92 14.84 -5.84 2.98
CA THR A 92 16.15 -6.15 3.58
C THR A 92 16.40 -5.35 4.85
N ALA A 93 15.89 -4.11 4.92
CA ALA A 93 16.12 -3.20 6.05
C ALA A 93 15.12 -3.39 7.20
N CYS A 94 13.90 -3.87 6.91
CA CYS A 94 12.75 -3.80 7.82
C CYS A 94 11.90 -5.07 7.93
N ALA A 95 12.21 -6.16 7.20
CA ALA A 95 11.53 -7.44 7.34
C ALA A 95 12.24 -8.42 8.28
#